data_AF-A0A967WGI8-F1
#
_entry.id   AF-A0A967WGI8-F1
#
_cell.length_a   1.000
_cell.length_b   1.000
_cell.length_c   1.000
_cell.angle_alpha   90.00
_cell.angle_beta   90.00
_cell.angle_gamma   90.00
#
_symmetry.space_group_name_H-M   'P 1'
#
loop_
_entity.id
_entity.type
_entity.pdbx_description
1 polymer ?
#
loop_
_entity_poly.entity_id
_entity_poly.type
_entity_poly.pdbx_seq_one_letter_code
_entity_poly.pdbx_strand_id
1 'polypeptide(L)' 'SELYKRHGLDLAAYNGAGRYELPVPGTFVIDSRGIVRAAFADVDYKKRMEPAAIIAALRALPD' A
#
# COMPACT_ATOMS: atom_id res chain seq x y z
N SER A 1 -12.53 12.22 -9.02
CA SER A 1 -12.42 12.76 -10.39
C SER A 1 -13.39 12.03 -11.31
N GLU A 2 -13.81 12.64 -12.43
CA GLU A 2 -14.72 12.01 -13.39
C GLU A 2 -14.12 10.76 -14.06
N LEU A 3 -12.79 10.73 -14.20
CA LEU A 3 -12.05 9.57 -14.73
C LEU A 3 -12.35 8.29 -13.95
N TYR A 4 -12.15 8.28 -12.63
CA TYR A 4 -12.33 7.08 -11.81
C TYR A 4 -13.80 6.67 -11.66
N LYS A 5 -14.72 7.65 -11.59
CA LYS A 5 -16.16 7.35 -11.55
C LYS A 5 -16.66 6.62 -12.80
N ARG A 6 -16.16 6.97 -13.98
CA ARG A 6 -16.45 6.25 -15.24
C ARG A 6 -15.95 4.80 -15.24
N HIS A 7 -15.00 4.47 -14.37
CA HIS A 7 -14.50 3.11 -14.15
C HIS A 7 -15.12 2.43 -12.91
N GLY A 8 -16.22 2.97 -12.37
CA GLY A 8 -16.92 2.40 -11.21
C GLY A 8 -16.22 2.63 -9.87
N LEU A 9 -15.22 3.50 -9.81
CA LEU A 9 -14.46 3.83 -8.60
C LEU A 9 -14.87 5.20 -8.07
N ASP A 10 -15.78 5.24 -7.10
CA ASP A 10 -16.13 6.47 -6.39
C ASP A 10 -15.16 6.74 -5.22
N LEU A 11 -14.05 7.41 -5.52
CA LEU A 11 -13.01 7.70 -4.53
C LEU A 11 -13.51 8.50 -3.32
N ALA A 12 -14.48 9.41 -3.49
CA ALA A 12 -15.00 10.19 -2.37
C ALA A 12 -15.84 9.34 -1.41
N ALA A 13 -16.50 8.29 -1.91
CA ALA A 13 -17.23 7.35 -1.07
C ALA A 13 -16.29 6.53 -0.18
N TYR A 14 -15.08 6.20 -0.66
CA TYR A 14 -14.10 5.41 0.10
C TYR A 14 -13.17 6.25 0.97
N ASN A 15 -12.76 7.42 0.49
CA ASN A 15 -11.71 8.23 1.14
C ASN A 15 -12.27 9.37 2.00
N GLY A 16 -13.56 9.71 1.85
CA GLY A 16 -14.24 10.83 2.49
C GLY A 16 -14.54 11.97 1.52
N ALA A 17 -15.53 12.79 1.88
CA ALA A 17 -15.96 13.92 1.06
C ALA A 17 -14.80 14.86 0.73
N GLY A 18 -14.69 15.26 -0.54
CA GLY A 18 -13.62 16.14 -1.03
C GLY A 18 -12.26 15.47 -1.25
N ARG A 19 -12.10 14.17 -0.93
CA ARG A 19 -10.85 13.42 -1.12
C ARG A 19 -10.96 12.55 -2.37
N TYR A 20 -10.26 12.97 -3.42
CA TYR A 20 -10.31 12.36 -4.74
C TYR A 20 -8.97 11.76 -5.17
N GLU A 21 -8.00 11.73 -4.27
CA GLU A 21 -6.69 11.12 -4.48
C GLU A 21 -6.80 9.59 -4.44
N LEU A 22 -5.95 8.91 -5.21
CA LEU A 22 -5.72 7.50 -4.97
C LEU A 22 -4.90 7.33 -3.68
N PRO A 23 -5.20 6.33 -2.84
CA PRO A 23 -4.33 6.01 -1.73
C PRO A 23 -2.97 5.56 -2.27
N VAL A 24 -1.90 6.02 -1.62
CA VAL A 24 -0.54 5.53 -1.86
C VAL A 24 -0.48 4.06 -1.44
N PRO A 25 -0.21 3.11 -2.35
CA PRO A 25 -0.10 1.71 -1.98
C PRO A 25 1.12 1.51 -1.07
N GLY A 26 0.88 0.89 0.09
CA GLY A 26 1.93 0.51 1.04
C GLY A 26 2.08 -1.01 1.10
N THR A 27 3.32 -1.50 1.16
CA THR A 27 3.65 -2.89 1.54
C THR A 27 4.39 -2.85 2.87
N PHE A 28 3.94 -3.65 3.83
CA PHE A 28 4.54 -3.74 5.16
C PHE A 28 4.78 -5.20 5.52
N VAL A 29 5.94 -5.49 6.11
CA VAL A 29 6.22 -6.76 6.79
C VAL A 29 6.17 -6.48 8.28
N ILE A 30 5.27 -7.16 8.99
CA ILE A 30 5.01 -6.94 10.42
C ILE A 30 5.31 -8.25 11.15
N ASP A 31 6.11 -8.19 12.21
CA ASP A 31 6.42 -9.37 13.04
C ASP A 31 5.26 -9.75 13.98
N SER A 32 5.38 -10.90 14.65
CA SER A 32 4.36 -11.41 15.59
C SER A 32 4.13 -10.52 16.82
N ARG A 33 5.03 -9.57 17.10
CA ARG A 33 4.92 -8.59 18.18
C ARG A 33 4.31 -7.27 17.70
N GLY A 34 3.88 -7.22 16.43
CA GLY A 34 3.28 -6.03 15.82
C GLY A 34 4.31 -4.98 15.37
N ILE A 35 5.60 -5.31 15.27
CA ILE A 35 6.64 -4.36 14.84
C ILE A 35 6.78 -4.41 13.32
N VAL A 36 6.77 -3.24 12.68
CA VAL A 36 7.09 -3.11 11.25
C VAL A 36 8.58 -3.35 11.03
N ARG A 37 8.93 -4.37 10.25
CA ARG A 37 10.30 -4.79 9.96
C ARG A 37 10.76 -4.39 8.55
N ALA A 38 9.81 -4.15 7.65
CA ALA A 38 10.06 -3.51 6.36
C ALA A 38 8.81 -2.73 5.92
N ALA A 39 9.01 -1.64 5.18
CA ALA A 39 7.95 -0.84 4.60
C ALA A 39 8.37 -0.30 3.23
N PHE A 40 7.43 -0.25 2.30
CA PHE A 40 7.58 0.39 1.00
C PHE A 40 6.30 1.14 0.66
N ALA A 41 6.41 2.40 0.26
CA ALA A 41 5.31 3.22 -0.23
C ALA A 41 5.84 4.18 -1.29
N ASP A 42 5.15 4.29 -2.42
CA ASP A 42 5.52 5.18 -3.52
C ASP A 42 4.25 5.81 -4.12
N VAL A 43 4.32 7.11 -4.40
CA VAL A 43 3.23 7.89 -5.00
C VAL A 43 2.88 7.41 -6.41
N ASP A 44 3.84 6.83 -7.12
CA ASP A 44 3.58 6.07 -8.32
C ASP A 44 3.02 4.69 -7.95
N TYR A 45 1.70 4.58 -7.99
CA TYR A 45 0.95 3.38 -7.61
C TYR A 45 1.30 2.11 -8.42
N LYS A 46 2.06 2.25 -9.51
CA LYS A 46 2.56 1.12 -10.30
C LYS A 46 3.81 0.50 -9.70
N LYS A 47 4.54 1.25 -8.87
CA LYS A 47 5.70 0.73 -8.14
C LYS A 47 5.24 -0.03 -6.90
N ARG A 48 5.88 -1.18 -6.67
CA ARG A 48 5.63 -2.05 -5.52
C ARG A 48 6.96 -2.48 -4.93
N MET A 49 6.91 -2.97 -3.70
CA MET A 49 8.07 -3.65 -3.12
C MET A 49 8.37 -4.89 -3.98
N GLU A 50 9.63 -5.08 -4.34
CA GLU A 50 10.08 -6.26 -5.07
C GLU A 50 9.76 -7.54 -4.26
N PRO A 51 9.14 -8.57 -4.87
CA PRO A 51 8.79 -9.79 -4.15
C PRO A 51 9.99 -10.43 -3.42
N ALA A 52 11.17 -10.40 -4.03
CA ALA A 52 12.39 -10.91 -3.41
C ALA A 52 12.77 -10.14 -2.14
N ALA A 53 12.55 -8.83 -2.09
CA ALA A 53 12.79 -8.01 -0.90
C ALA A 53 11.80 -8.34 0.23
N ILE A 54 10.53 -8.65 -0.11
CA ILE A 54 9.53 -9.10 0.87
C ILE A 54 9.98 -10.41 1.50
N ILE A 55 10.36 -11.41 0.68
CA ILE A 55 10.84 -12.71 1.17
C ILE A 55 12.13 -12.57 2.00
N ALA A 56 13.05 -11.70 1.59
CA ALA A 56 14.26 -11.43 2.36
C ALA A 56 13.94 -10.82 3.74
N ALA A 57 13.01 -9.86 3.81
CA ALA A 57 12.57 -9.29 5.08
C ALA A 57 11.91 -10.32 6.00
N LEU A 58 11.10 -11.24 5.45
CA LEU A 58 10.48 -12.34 6.20
C LEU A 58 11.52 -13.31 6.76
N ARG A 59 12.55 -13.67 5.98
CA ARG A 59 13.63 -14.58 6.42
C ARG A 59 14.54 -13.97 7.46
N ALA A 60 14.60 -12.64 7.55
CA ALA A 60 15.38 -11.92 8.55
C ALA A 60 14.61 -11.71 9.86
N LEU A 61 13.38 -12.22 9.97
CA LEU A 61 12.63 -12.16 11.23
C LEU A 61 13.28 -13.10 12.25
N PRO A 62 13.42 -12.66 13.51
CA PRO A 62 13.75 -13.54 14.62
C PRO A 62 12.58 -14.50 14.86
N ASP A 63 12.91 -15.69 15.35
CA ASP A 63 11.94 -16.68 15.82
C ASP A 63 11.05 -16.13 16.95
#